data_AF-A0A355UNS5-F1
#
_entry.id   AF-A0A355UNS5-F1
#
_cell.length_a   1.000
_cell.length_b   1.000
_cell.length_c   1.000
_cell.angle_alpha   90.00
_cell.angle_beta   90.00
_cell.angle_gamma   90.00
#
_symmetry.space_group_name_H-M   'P 1'
#
loop_
_entity.id
_entity.type
_entity.pdbx_description
1 polymer ?
#
loop_
_entity_poly.entity_id
_entity_poly.type
_entity_poly.pdbx_seq_one_letter_code
_entity_poly.pdbx_strand_id
1 'polypeptide(L)'
;MARETSISKFFALFDVLVRAFLACKGGWSRLVARTLQRSRRPLPEFSDLEGIENFRRENFKYRNDPLFGVLDYYQHPGHLMVSQRGDCDCQAVWVYKATQQLPHHRAQVITVVSPAIWKNHVFCAIEKPDKTLFSIDTRGLHSHLDEADMIAWYNAYFKTRYRPYATPYPFE
;
A
#
# COMPACT_ATOMS: atom_id res chain seq x y z
N MET A 1 -10.04 30.99 21.76
CA MET A 1 -8.79 31.06 20.98
C MET A 1 -7.70 30.06 21.40
N ALA A 2 -7.74 29.39 22.57
CA ALA A 2 -6.67 28.45 22.98
C ALA A 2 -6.81 26.98 22.52
N ARG A 3 -7.95 26.59 21.90
CA ARG A 3 -8.24 25.18 21.53
C ARG A 3 -7.69 24.78 20.14
N GLU A 4 -7.62 25.72 19.20
CA GLU A 4 -7.17 25.44 17.82
C GLU A 4 -5.67 25.14 17.73
N THR A 5 -4.84 25.77 18.58
CA THR A 5 -3.40 25.56 18.61
C THR A 5 -2.99 24.18 19.13
N SER A 6 -3.80 23.53 19.96
CA SER A 6 -3.51 22.19 20.50
C SER A 6 -3.74 21.09 19.45
N ILE A 7 -4.85 21.19 18.70
CA ILE A 7 -5.22 20.21 17.66
C ILE A 7 -4.22 20.24 16.50
N SER A 8 -3.79 21.43 16.06
CA SER A 8 -2.78 21.56 15.01
C SER A 8 -1.44 20.94 15.39
N LYS A 9 -0.99 21.12 16.65
CA LYS A 9 0.26 20.52 17.15
C LYS A 9 0.18 19.00 17.24
N PHE A 10 -0.96 18.46 17.67
CA PHE A 10 -1.19 17.01 17.70
C PHE A 10 -1.05 16.41 16.29
N PHE A 11 -1.69 16.99 15.28
CA PHE A 11 -1.60 16.47 13.92
C PHE A 11 -0.20 16.62 13.32
N ALA A 12 0.51 17.71 13.60
CA ALA A 12 1.90 17.86 13.17
C ALA A 12 2.81 16.77 13.76
N LEU A 13 2.68 16.48 15.06
CA LEU A 13 3.42 15.39 15.71
C LEU A 13 3.01 14.03 15.15
N PHE A 14 1.72 13.79 14.96
CA PHE A 14 1.21 12.54 14.37
C PHE A 14 1.79 12.30 12.97
N ASP A 15 1.79 13.30 12.10
CA ASP A 15 2.33 13.20 10.74
C ASP A 15 3.84 12.86 10.77
N VAL A 16 4.60 13.44 11.70
CA VAL A 16 6.03 13.09 11.92
C VAL A 16 6.19 11.64 12.34
N LEU A 17 5.40 11.18 13.32
CA LEU A 17 5.47 9.80 13.82
C LEU A 17 5.11 8.78 12.75
N VAL A 18 4.08 9.03 11.93
CA VAL A 18 3.70 8.13 10.83
C VAL A 18 4.81 8.05 9.79
N ARG A 19 5.42 9.17 9.41
CA ARG A 19 6.55 9.16 8.45
C ARG A 19 7.74 8.38 8.99
N ALA A 20 8.07 8.54 10.27
CA ALA A 20 9.12 7.78 10.93
C ALA A 20 8.78 6.27 10.95
N PHE A 21 7.54 5.91 11.29
CA PHE A 21 7.06 4.53 11.25
C PHE A 21 7.21 3.90 9.86
N LEU A 22 6.73 4.57 8.80
CA LEU A 22 6.84 4.07 7.43
C LEU A 22 8.29 3.89 6.97
N ALA A 23 9.18 4.81 7.35
CA ALA A 23 10.61 4.70 7.06
C ALA A 23 11.25 3.50 7.78
N CYS A 24 10.96 3.32 9.07
CA CYS A 24 11.42 2.16 9.85
C CYS A 24 10.89 0.85 9.27
N LYS A 25 9.60 0.80 8.91
CA LYS A 25 8.97 -0.36 8.26
C LYS A 25 9.66 -0.72 6.95
N GLY A 26 9.96 0.27 6.10
CA GLY A 26 10.73 0.05 4.87
C GLY A 26 12.13 -0.51 5.13
N GLY A 27 12.84 0.02 6.14
CA GLY A 27 14.14 -0.49 6.57
C GLY A 27 14.08 -1.94 7.06
N TRP A 28 13.11 -2.25 7.91
CA TRP A 28 12.85 -3.61 8.42
C TRP A 28 12.53 -4.57 7.28
N SER A 29 11.68 -4.17 6.33
CA SER A 29 11.32 -4.97 5.15
C SER A 29 12.53 -5.35 4.30
N ARG A 30 13.45 -4.41 4.08
CA ARG A 30 14.72 -4.69 3.37
C ARG A 30 15.60 -5.66 4.13
N LEU A 31 15.73 -5.48 5.45
CA LEU A 31 16.53 -6.36 6.29
C LEU A 31 15.99 -7.79 6.24
N VAL A 32 14.68 -7.97 6.47
CA VAL A 32 13.99 -9.26 6.40
C VAL A 32 14.16 -9.93 5.04
N ALA A 33 14.00 -9.16 3.95
CA ALA A 33 14.16 -9.68 2.59
C ALA A 33 15.60 -10.14 2.27
N ARG A 34 16.61 -9.57 2.94
CA ARG A 34 18.03 -9.97 2.81
C ARG A 34 18.36 -11.16 3.70
N THR A 35 17.88 -11.18 4.94
CA THR A 35 18.26 -12.19 5.94
C THR A 35 17.54 -13.51 5.75
N LEU A 36 16.26 -13.50 5.36
CA LEU A 36 15.47 -14.72 5.31
C LEU A 36 15.71 -15.60 4.07
N GLN A 37 16.55 -15.16 3.11
CA GLN A 37 16.91 -15.87 1.86
C GLN A 37 15.80 -16.76 1.27
N ARG A 38 14.54 -16.31 1.35
CA ARG A 38 13.41 -17.12 0.89
C ARG A 38 13.48 -17.26 -0.63
N SER A 39 12.92 -18.34 -1.18
CA SER A 39 12.80 -18.46 -2.63
C SER A 39 12.06 -17.24 -3.20
N ARG A 40 12.48 -16.78 -4.39
CA ARG A 40 11.82 -15.72 -5.16
C ARG A 40 11.41 -16.29 -6.51
N ARG A 41 10.24 -15.88 -6.99
CA ARG A 41 9.77 -16.15 -8.35
C ARG A 41 9.60 -14.81 -9.09
N PRO A 42 9.96 -14.72 -10.38
CA PRO A 42 9.67 -13.52 -11.17
C PRO A 42 8.17 -13.26 -11.25
N LEU A 43 7.81 -12.00 -11.48
CA LEU A 43 6.44 -11.64 -11.79
C LEU A 43 6.10 -12.13 -13.21
N PRO A 44 4.85 -12.53 -13.48
CA PRO A 44 4.38 -12.70 -14.85
C PRO A 44 4.44 -11.36 -15.61
N GLU A 45 4.42 -11.45 -16.94
CA GLU A 45 4.25 -10.29 -17.81
C GLU A 45 2.77 -9.91 -17.90
N PHE A 46 2.48 -8.61 -17.86
CA PHE A 46 1.13 -8.07 -17.94
C PHE A 46 0.99 -7.03 -19.05
N SER A 47 -0.15 -7.05 -19.74
CA SER A 47 -0.50 -6.09 -20.80
C SER A 47 -1.38 -4.94 -20.32
N ASP A 48 -2.10 -5.13 -19.21
CA ASP A 48 -3.11 -4.20 -18.72
C ASP A 48 -3.38 -4.39 -17.21
N LEU A 49 -4.13 -3.46 -16.62
CA LEU A 49 -4.48 -3.47 -15.20
C LEU A 49 -5.45 -4.60 -14.82
N GLU A 50 -6.29 -5.03 -15.77
CA GLU A 50 -7.27 -6.09 -15.51
C GLU A 50 -6.58 -7.45 -15.36
N GLY A 51 -5.57 -7.73 -16.17
CA GLY A 51 -4.70 -8.90 -16.04
C GLY A 51 -3.94 -8.91 -14.71
N ILE A 52 -3.44 -7.75 -14.26
CA ILE A 52 -2.79 -7.61 -12.95
C ILE A 52 -3.77 -7.95 -11.81
N GLU A 53 -4.98 -7.39 -11.84
CA GLU A 53 -6.00 -7.62 -10.81
C GLU A 53 -6.52 -9.06 -10.82
N ASN A 54 -6.82 -9.61 -11.99
CA ASN A 54 -7.30 -10.99 -12.13
C ASN A 54 -6.25 -11.96 -11.58
N PHE A 55 -4.97 -11.79 -11.95
CA PHE A 55 -3.90 -12.61 -11.42
C PHE A 55 -3.79 -12.49 -9.90
N ARG A 56 -3.78 -11.26 -9.36
CA ARG A 56 -3.70 -11.00 -7.91
C ARG A 56 -4.84 -11.71 -7.17
N ARG A 57 -6.08 -11.54 -7.63
CA ARG A 57 -7.28 -12.10 -7.01
C ARG A 57 -7.29 -13.63 -7.02
N GLU A 58 -6.83 -14.24 -8.10
CA GLU A 58 -6.80 -15.70 -8.26
C GLU A 58 -5.66 -16.36 -7.47
N ASN A 59 -4.51 -15.68 -7.35
CA ASN A 59 -3.29 -16.29 -6.82
C ASN A 59 -2.98 -15.90 -5.38
N PHE A 60 -3.44 -14.76 -4.87
CA PHE A 60 -3.06 -14.29 -3.53
C PHE A 60 -4.21 -14.38 -2.54
N LYS A 61 -3.93 -15.01 -1.41
CA LYS A 61 -4.85 -15.08 -0.27
C LYS A 61 -4.46 -14.04 0.77
N TYR A 62 -5.47 -13.33 1.25
CA TYR A 62 -5.28 -12.39 2.34
C TYR A 62 -4.92 -13.13 3.64
N ARG A 63 -3.83 -12.71 4.28
CA ARG A 63 -3.41 -13.23 5.59
C ARG A 63 -2.95 -12.07 6.45
N ASN A 64 -3.69 -11.75 7.50
CA ASN A 64 -3.23 -10.79 8.51
C ASN A 64 -1.97 -11.31 9.21
N ASP A 65 -1.03 -10.41 9.48
CA ASP A 65 0.10 -10.73 10.33
C ASP A 65 -0.33 -10.88 11.80
N PRO A 66 0.14 -11.92 12.50
CA PRO A 66 -0.34 -12.28 13.84
C PRO A 66 -0.01 -11.25 14.94
N LEU A 67 0.74 -10.18 14.62
CA LEU A 67 1.15 -9.13 15.56
C LEU A 67 0.83 -7.71 15.08
N PHE A 68 -0.18 -7.53 14.23
CA PHE A 68 -0.82 -6.22 13.91
C PHE A 68 0.15 -5.01 13.94
N GLY A 69 1.25 -5.04 13.20
CA GLY A 69 2.19 -3.90 13.14
C GLY A 69 3.61 -4.12 13.70
N VAL A 70 3.83 -5.02 14.67
CA VAL A 70 5.16 -5.14 15.31
C VAL A 70 6.15 -5.96 14.47
N LEU A 71 5.66 -6.97 13.78
CA LEU A 71 6.39 -7.73 12.75
C LEU A 71 5.84 -7.43 11.36
N ASP A 72 5.17 -6.29 11.18
CA ASP A 72 4.55 -5.90 9.92
C ASP A 72 5.65 -5.34 8.98
N TYR A 73 5.85 -6.01 7.84
CA TYR A 73 6.84 -5.64 6.84
C TYR A 73 6.24 -5.84 5.45
N TYR A 74 6.62 -4.98 4.53
CA TYR A 74 6.33 -5.20 3.12
C TYR A 74 7.00 -6.49 2.69
N GLN A 75 6.27 -7.44 2.13
CA GLN A 75 6.89 -8.62 1.53
C GLN A 75 7.40 -8.29 0.12
N HIS A 76 8.65 -8.67 -0.19
CA HIS A 76 9.19 -8.50 -1.54
C HIS A 76 8.28 -9.20 -2.58
N PRO A 77 7.95 -8.58 -3.72
CA PRO A 77 7.00 -9.15 -4.68
C PRO A 77 7.33 -10.57 -5.12
N GLY A 78 8.61 -10.85 -5.39
CA GLY A 78 9.05 -12.21 -5.74
C GLY A 78 8.89 -13.25 -4.62
N HIS A 79 8.90 -12.85 -3.35
CA HIS A 79 8.57 -13.78 -2.24
C HIS A 79 7.06 -13.98 -2.14
N LEU A 80 6.26 -12.93 -2.38
CA LEU A 80 4.79 -13.06 -2.40
C LEU A 80 4.33 -14.02 -3.51
N MET A 81 5.01 -14.01 -4.65
CA MET A 81 4.79 -14.98 -5.74
C MET A 81 5.00 -16.44 -5.32
N VAL A 82 5.83 -16.68 -4.30
CA VAL A 82 6.08 -18.03 -3.75
C VAL A 82 5.09 -18.34 -2.62
N SER A 83 4.90 -17.42 -1.67
CA SER A 83 4.03 -17.66 -0.52
C SER A 83 2.55 -17.67 -0.88
N GLN A 84 2.17 -16.92 -1.92
CA GLN A 84 0.78 -16.66 -2.32
C GLN A 84 -0.12 -16.15 -1.17
N ARG A 85 0.51 -15.59 -0.15
CA ARG A 85 -0.11 -15.16 1.10
C ARG A 85 0.59 -13.90 1.57
N GLY A 86 -0.20 -12.86 1.75
CA GLY A 86 0.22 -11.55 2.25
C GLY A 86 -1.02 -10.71 2.57
N ASP A 87 -0.86 -9.69 3.38
CA ASP A 87 -1.93 -8.77 3.73
C ASP A 87 -2.02 -7.62 2.70
N CYS A 88 -2.58 -6.48 3.09
CA CYS A 88 -2.79 -5.35 2.20
C CYS A 88 -1.50 -4.70 1.69
N ASP A 89 -0.43 -4.66 2.48
CA ASP A 89 0.79 -3.96 2.09
C ASP A 89 1.64 -4.79 1.12
N CYS A 90 1.67 -6.10 1.31
CA CYS A 90 2.36 -7.07 0.47
C CYS A 90 1.76 -7.05 -0.92
N GLN A 91 0.42 -7.08 -1.00
CA GLN A 91 -0.30 -7.07 -2.25
C GLN A 91 -0.17 -5.70 -2.95
N ALA A 92 -0.24 -4.59 -2.23
CA ALA A 92 -0.07 -3.26 -2.81
C ALA A 92 1.33 -3.05 -3.43
N VAL A 93 2.37 -3.51 -2.73
CA VAL A 93 3.77 -3.45 -3.22
C VAL A 93 3.97 -4.37 -4.43
N TRP A 94 3.31 -5.53 -4.47
CA TRP A 94 3.32 -6.39 -5.65
C TRP A 94 2.62 -5.73 -6.85
N VAL A 95 1.45 -5.14 -6.65
CA VAL A 95 0.71 -4.44 -7.71
C VAL A 95 1.51 -3.25 -8.24
N TYR A 96 2.15 -2.49 -7.35
CA TYR A 96 3.06 -1.41 -7.75
C TYR A 96 4.11 -1.94 -8.72
N LYS A 97 4.79 -3.04 -8.37
CA LYS A 97 5.85 -3.62 -9.20
C LYS A 97 5.33 -4.20 -10.52
N ALA A 98 4.16 -4.83 -10.52
CA ALA A 98 3.49 -5.32 -11.73
C ALA A 98 3.11 -4.16 -12.66
N THR A 99 2.60 -3.05 -12.11
CA THR A 99 2.20 -1.87 -12.89
C THR A 99 3.39 -1.18 -13.56
N GLN A 100 4.60 -1.29 -13.00
CA GLN A 100 5.81 -0.77 -13.65
C GLN A 100 6.12 -1.44 -15.01
N GLN A 101 5.50 -2.58 -15.33
CA GLN A 101 5.62 -3.21 -16.65
C GLN A 101 4.73 -2.52 -17.70
N LEU A 102 3.70 -1.79 -17.27
CA LEU A 102 2.74 -1.17 -18.18
C LEU A 102 3.28 0.18 -18.67
N PRO A 103 3.38 0.41 -19.99
CA PRO A 103 3.92 1.64 -20.52
C PRO A 103 3.06 2.84 -20.10
N HIS A 104 3.72 3.95 -19.76
CA HIS A 104 3.10 5.24 -19.44
C HIS A 104 2.15 5.25 -18.23
N HIS A 105 2.05 4.16 -17.48
CA HIS A 105 1.34 4.14 -16.20
C HIS A 105 2.26 4.65 -15.10
N ARG A 106 1.69 5.38 -14.14
CA ARG A 106 2.38 5.74 -12.89
C ARG A 106 1.69 5.04 -11.75
N ALA A 107 2.45 4.46 -10.84
CA ALA A 107 1.92 3.80 -9.66
C ALA A 107 2.55 4.38 -8.40
N GLN A 108 1.79 4.39 -7.31
CA GLN A 108 2.26 4.78 -5.99
C GLN A 108 1.59 3.92 -4.93
N VAL A 109 2.38 3.44 -3.97
CA VAL A 109 1.81 2.79 -2.79
C VAL A 109 1.31 3.87 -1.85
N ILE A 110 0.04 3.82 -1.48
CA ILE A 110 -0.57 4.74 -0.52
C ILE A 110 -0.87 3.98 0.75
N THR A 111 -0.46 4.54 1.88
CA THR A 111 -0.84 4.06 3.20
C THR A 111 -1.77 5.07 3.85
N VAL A 112 -2.98 4.62 4.17
CA VAL A 112 -3.92 5.39 4.98
C VAL A 112 -3.71 4.99 6.44
N VAL A 113 -3.48 5.97 7.34
CA VAL A 113 -3.36 5.72 8.80
C VAL A 113 -4.46 6.44 9.60
N SER A 114 -5.13 5.73 10.50
CA SER A 114 -6.18 6.28 11.37
C SER A 114 -5.55 6.80 12.67
N PRO A 115 -5.62 8.12 12.95
CA PRO A 115 -5.04 8.68 14.16
C PRO A 115 -5.65 8.15 15.45
N ALA A 116 -6.91 7.70 15.40
CA ALA A 116 -7.66 7.28 16.58
C ALA A 116 -7.28 5.88 17.08
N ILE A 117 -6.95 4.96 16.17
CA ILE A 117 -6.74 3.53 16.49
C ILE A 117 -5.41 2.98 16.00
N TRP A 118 -4.54 3.82 15.41
CA TRP A 118 -3.25 3.43 14.84
C TRP A 118 -3.30 2.22 13.88
N LYS A 119 -4.48 2.01 13.28
CA LYS A 119 -4.67 1.05 12.21
C LYS A 119 -4.28 1.70 10.90
N ASN A 120 -3.69 0.93 10.01
CA ASN A 120 -3.34 1.32 8.67
C ASN A 120 -3.99 0.40 7.63
N HIS A 121 -4.16 0.91 6.43
CA HIS A 121 -4.46 0.11 5.25
C HIS A 121 -3.58 0.60 4.10
N VAL A 122 -3.19 -0.30 3.22
CA VAL A 122 -2.25 -0.02 2.14
C VAL A 122 -2.85 -0.49 0.82
N PHE A 123 -2.74 0.35 -0.20
CA PHE A 123 -3.22 0.08 -1.55
C PHE A 123 -2.27 0.68 -2.59
N CYS A 124 -2.46 0.31 -3.86
CA CYS A 124 -1.72 0.89 -4.97
C CYS A 124 -2.63 1.88 -5.73
N ALA A 125 -2.26 3.16 -5.74
CA ALA A 125 -2.85 4.17 -6.61
C ALA A 125 -2.14 4.14 -7.98
N ILE A 126 -2.90 4.20 -9.06
CA ILE A 126 -2.40 4.04 -10.43
C ILE A 126 -2.99 5.13 -11.31
N GLU A 127 -2.14 5.92 -11.95
CA GLU A 127 -2.52 6.90 -12.97
C GLU A 127 -2.28 6.31 -14.35
N LYS A 128 -3.34 6.26 -15.16
CA LYS A 128 -3.27 5.89 -16.57
C LYS A 128 -2.70 7.02 -17.43
N PRO A 129 -2.29 6.73 -18.69
CA PRO A 129 -1.76 7.76 -19.59
C PRO A 129 -2.73 8.93 -19.84
N ASP A 130 -4.03 8.66 -19.80
CA ASP A 130 -5.12 9.62 -19.95
C ASP A 130 -5.45 10.42 -18.68
N LYS A 131 -4.64 10.28 -17.61
CA LYS A 131 -4.82 10.88 -16.29
C LYS A 131 -5.97 10.29 -15.45
N THR A 132 -6.65 9.26 -15.92
CA THR A 132 -7.63 8.56 -15.09
C THR A 132 -6.93 7.86 -13.94
N LEU A 133 -7.45 8.04 -12.71
CA LEU A 133 -6.91 7.41 -11.51
C LEU A 133 -7.65 6.12 -11.18
N PHE A 134 -6.89 5.11 -10.79
CA PHE A 134 -7.37 3.83 -10.31
C PHE A 134 -6.74 3.53 -8.96
N SER A 135 -7.42 2.71 -8.16
CA SER A 135 -6.79 2.03 -7.03
C SER A 135 -6.99 0.53 -7.16
N ILE A 136 -5.94 -0.22 -6.83
CA ILE A 136 -6.05 -1.67 -6.61
C ILE A 136 -5.72 -1.94 -5.15
N ASP A 137 -6.64 -2.58 -4.46
CA ASP A 137 -6.43 -3.11 -3.12
C ASP A 137 -6.88 -4.57 -3.02
N THR A 138 -6.91 -5.08 -1.79
CA THR A 138 -7.29 -6.47 -1.51
C THR A 138 -8.71 -6.86 -1.95
N ARG A 139 -9.56 -5.89 -2.26
CA ARG A 139 -10.98 -6.05 -2.60
C ARG A 139 -11.30 -5.72 -4.06
N GLY A 140 -10.37 -5.14 -4.80
CA GLY A 140 -10.49 -5.07 -6.26
C GLY A 140 -9.79 -3.88 -6.90
N LEU A 141 -10.03 -3.78 -8.21
CA LEU A 141 -9.75 -2.60 -9.03
C LEU A 141 -10.92 -1.61 -8.93
N HIS A 142 -10.61 -0.34 -8.67
CA HIS A 142 -11.58 0.73 -8.52
C HIS A 142 -11.14 1.93 -9.38
N SER A 143 -12.07 2.52 -10.13
CA SER A 143 -11.85 3.72 -10.94
C SER A 143 -12.30 4.97 -10.19
N HIS A 144 -11.52 6.04 -10.28
CA HIS A 144 -11.76 7.33 -9.64
C HIS A 144 -11.57 8.46 -10.66
N LEU A 145 -12.28 9.58 -10.48
CA LEU A 145 -12.10 10.75 -11.35
C LEU A 145 -10.84 11.53 -10.95
N ASP A 146 -10.53 11.60 -9.66
CA ASP A 146 -9.35 12.27 -9.11
C ASP A 146 -8.86 11.65 -7.77
N GLU A 147 -7.82 12.26 -7.19
CA GLU A 147 -7.20 11.79 -5.93
C GLU A 147 -8.14 12.01 -4.73
N ALA A 148 -8.93 13.08 -4.75
CA ALA A 148 -9.86 13.41 -3.68
C ALA A 148 -10.98 12.35 -3.59
N ASP A 149 -11.51 11.92 -4.73
CA ASP A 149 -12.48 10.83 -4.85
C ASP A 149 -11.92 9.52 -4.30
N MET A 150 -10.68 9.17 -4.67
CA MET A 150 -10.00 7.97 -4.17
C MET A 150 -9.86 8.00 -2.65
N ILE A 151 -9.36 9.11 -2.08
CA ILE A 151 -9.20 9.27 -0.63
C ILE A 151 -10.55 9.26 0.09
N ALA A 152 -11.57 9.93 -0.46
CA ALA A 152 -12.91 9.97 0.09
C ALA A 152 -13.54 8.57 0.11
N TRP A 153 -13.40 7.81 -0.99
CA TRP A 153 -13.84 6.42 -1.07
C TRP A 153 -13.19 5.58 0.02
N TYR A 154 -11.86 5.64 0.18
CA TYR A 154 -11.16 4.89 1.24
C TYR A 154 -11.63 5.26 2.65
N ASN A 155 -11.81 6.55 2.92
CA ASN A 155 -12.31 7.04 4.22
C ASN A 155 -13.73 6.55 4.52
N ALA A 156 -14.63 6.61 3.52
CA ALA A 156 -15.99 6.10 3.63
C ALA A 156 -15.99 4.59 3.84
N TYR A 157 -15.14 3.89 3.10
CA TYR A 157 -15.05 2.44 3.10
C TYR A 157 -14.65 1.85 4.45
N PHE A 158 -13.63 2.45 5.06
CA PHE A 158 -13.19 2.07 6.40
C PHE A 158 -13.94 2.82 7.51
N LYS A 159 -14.96 3.63 7.19
CA LYS A 159 -15.79 4.43 8.12
C LYS A 159 -14.98 5.26 9.13
N THR A 160 -13.96 5.97 8.66
CA THR A 160 -12.88 6.47 9.52
C THR A 160 -12.24 7.73 8.95
N ARG A 161 -11.55 8.49 9.81
CA ARG A 161 -10.81 9.70 9.45
C ARG A 161 -9.34 9.36 9.18
N TYR A 162 -9.09 8.50 8.20
CA TYR A 162 -7.72 8.16 7.85
C TYR A 162 -7.02 9.35 7.17
N ARG A 163 -5.70 9.43 7.35
CA ARG A 163 -4.82 10.35 6.61
C ARG A 163 -3.99 9.56 5.60
N PRO A 164 -3.93 9.97 4.32
CA PRO A 164 -3.13 9.30 3.31
C PRO A 164 -1.66 9.71 3.40
N TYR A 165 -0.78 8.76 3.13
CA TYR A 165 0.66 8.97 3.05
C TYR A 165 1.20 8.22 1.83
N ALA A 166 1.96 8.94 0.99
CA ALA A 166 2.79 8.31 -0.03
C ALA A 166 3.83 7.42 0.64
N THR A 167 3.82 6.14 0.29
CA THR A 167 4.75 5.14 0.81
C THR A 167 5.80 4.84 -0.26
N PRO A 168 7.09 5.11 0.02
CA PRO A 168 8.16 4.73 -0.88
C PRO A 168 8.16 3.21 -1.11
N TYR A 169 8.34 2.77 -2.34
CA TYR A 169 8.57 1.35 -2.63
C TYR A 169 9.86 0.92 -1.91
N PRO A 170 9.82 -0.09 -1.02
CA PRO A 170 10.92 -0.32 -0.09
C PRO A 170 12.07 -1.14 -0.67
N PHE A 171 11.92 -1.71 -1.87
CA PHE A 171 12.88 -2.61 -2.51
C PHE A 171 13.50 -1.92 -3.72
N GLU A 172 14.82 -1.76 -3.76
CA GLU A 172 15.55 -1.33 -4.96
C GLU A 172 16.13 -2.56 -5.65
#